data_AF-A0A7S4W7R0-F1
#
_entry.id   AF-A0A7S4W7R0-F1
#
_cell.length_a   1.000
_cell.length_b   1.000
_cell.length_c   1.000
_cell.angle_alpha   90.00
_cell.angle_beta   90.00
_cell.angle_gamma   90.00
#
_symmetry.space_group_name_H-M   'P 1'
#
loop_
_entity.id
_entity.type
_entity.pdbx_description
1 polymer ?
#
loop_
_entity_poly.entity_id
_entity_poly.type
_entity_poly.pdbx_seq_one_letter_code
_entity_poly.pdbx_strand_id
1 'polypeptide(L)'
;TANGETYIENIYRDEPTCEIVYRTFYNDAETDIERVVSLRAHHLQFEFHQRNTADGFRVQWDMPKAAALGCVEALVREAKAAALGCVEALVREAKAHGRQATHNGWLWYHL
;
A
#
# COMPACT_ATOMS: atom_id res chain seq x y z
N THR A 1 9.88 11.60 11.26
CA THR A 1 11.29 11.97 11.10
C THR A 1 11.85 11.22 9.92
N ALA A 2 12.34 11.90 8.89
CA ALA A 2 13.07 11.30 7.78
C ALA A 2 14.42 12.02 7.66
N ASN A 3 15.51 11.27 7.50
CA ASN A 3 16.88 11.83 7.43
C ASN A 3 17.26 12.77 8.60
N GLY A 4 16.69 12.57 9.79
CA GLY A 4 16.95 13.42 10.96
C GLY A 4 16.07 14.68 11.06
N GLU A 5 15.25 14.96 10.05
CA GLU A 5 14.31 16.08 10.03
C GLU A 5 12.88 15.62 10.37
N THR A 6 12.16 16.44 11.11
CA THR A 6 10.74 16.20 11.43
C THR A 6 9.89 17.13 10.58
N TYR A 7 9.04 16.53 9.74
CA TYR A 7 8.09 17.26 8.91
C TYR A 7 6.68 17.07 9.47
N ILE A 8 5.86 18.11 9.36
CA ILE A 8 4.41 18.01 9.50
C ILE A 8 3.86 17.85 8.09
N GLU A 9 2.99 16.87 7.88
CA GLU A 9 2.52 16.52 6.55
C GLU A 9 1.04 16.23 6.55
N ASN A 10 0.35 16.76 5.55
CA ASN A 10 -1.00 16.34 5.23
C ASN A 10 -0.91 15.15 4.27
N ILE A 11 -1.68 14.09 4.58
CA ILE A 11 -1.68 12.84 3.83
C ILE A 11 -3.03 12.67 3.16
N TYR A 12 -3.02 12.54 1.84
CA TYR A 12 -4.20 12.38 1.01
C TYR A 12 -4.23 10.99 0.39
N ARG A 13 -5.43 10.43 0.28
CA ARG A 13 -5.70 9.18 -0.41
C ARG A 13 -6.53 9.47 -1.65
N ASP A 14 -6.00 9.13 -2.82
CA ASP A 14 -6.72 9.18 -4.09
C ASP A 14 -6.95 7.75 -4.57
N GLU A 15 -8.14 7.22 -4.29
CA GLU A 15 -8.51 5.85 -4.61
C GLU A 15 -8.61 5.57 -6.11
N PRO A 16 -9.27 6.42 -6.95
CA PRO A 16 -9.32 6.22 -8.39
C PRO A 16 -7.96 6.04 -9.07
N THR A 17 -6.93 6.75 -8.61
CA THR A 17 -5.58 6.70 -9.19
C THR A 17 -4.63 5.77 -8.42
N CYS A 18 -5.09 5.19 -7.31
CA CYS A 18 -4.31 4.40 -6.37
C CYS A 18 -3.07 5.15 -5.86
N GLU A 19 -3.22 6.43 -5.54
CA GLU A 19 -2.15 7.29 -5.05
C GLU A 19 -2.33 7.62 -3.55
N ILE A 20 -1.21 7.61 -2.81
CA ILE A 20 -1.08 8.25 -1.51
C ILE A 20 -0.14 9.42 -1.69
N VAL A 21 -0.61 10.61 -1.32
CA VAL A 21 0.09 11.87 -1.54
C VAL A 21 0.43 12.50 -0.19
N TYR A 22 1.68 12.88 -0.03
CA TYR A 22 2.21 13.55 1.16
C TYR A 22 2.60 14.97 0.78
N ARG A 23 2.02 15.96 1.48
CA ARG A 23 2.36 17.38 1.31
C ARG A 23 2.95 17.93 2.59
N THR A 24 4.16 18.45 2.48
CA THR A 24 4.82 19.10 3.60
C THR A 24 4.07 20.37 3.95
N PHE A 25 3.81 20.54 5.24
CA PHE A 25 3.19 21.71 5.81
C PHE A 25 4.25 22.57 6.47
N TYR A 26 4.39 23.81 6.00
CA TYR A 26 5.41 24.75 6.45
C TYR A 26 4.86 26.18 6.42
N ASN A 27 5.12 26.98 7.47
CA ASN A 27 4.62 28.36 7.59
C ASN A 27 3.10 28.47 7.32
N ASP A 28 2.32 27.64 7.99
CA ASP A 28 0.85 27.63 7.93
C ASP A 28 0.23 27.33 6.55
N ALA A 29 1.01 26.75 5.62
CA ALA A 29 0.55 26.35 4.30
C ALA A 29 1.20 25.04 3.82
N GLU A 30 0.57 24.39 2.85
CA GLU A 30 1.18 23.28 2.10
C GLU A 30 2.21 23.82 1.11
N THR A 31 3.32 23.11 0.95
CA THR A 31 4.29 23.39 -0.10
C THR A 31 3.80 22.89 -1.47
N ASP A 32 4.27 23.51 -2.55
CA ASP A 32 3.94 23.11 -3.93
C ASP A 32 4.62 21.82 -4.39
N ILE A 33 5.35 21.16 -3.51
CA ILE A 33 6.06 19.92 -3.78
C ILE A 33 5.40 18.80 -2.98
N GLU A 34 4.93 17.78 -3.69
CA GLU A 34 4.28 16.62 -3.08
C GLU A 34 5.02 15.33 -3.40
N ARG A 35 5.06 14.41 -2.43
CA ARG A 35 5.61 13.07 -2.58
C ARG A 35 4.45 12.11 -2.81
N VAL A 36 4.59 11.23 -3.79
CA VAL A 36 3.52 10.36 -4.26
C VAL A 36 4.01 8.92 -4.24
N VAL A 37 3.20 8.07 -3.62
CA VAL A 37 3.32 6.61 -3.69
C VAL A 37 2.13 6.11 -4.50
N SER A 38 2.38 5.52 -5.66
CA SER A 38 1.33 5.06 -6.57
C SER A 38 1.46 3.58 -6.88
N LEU A 39 0.32 2.88 -6.94
CA LEU A 39 0.22 1.49 -7.41
C LEU A 39 -0.34 1.45 -8.84
N ARG A 40 0.48 1.02 -9.79
CA ARG A 40 0.07 0.89 -11.21
C ARG A 40 -0.38 -0.54 -11.49
N ALA A 41 -1.52 -0.69 -12.18
CA ALA A 41 -2.11 -1.99 -12.49
C ALA A 41 -1.53 -2.63 -13.77
N HIS A 42 -1.14 -1.82 -14.75
CA HIS A 42 -0.56 -2.31 -16.00
C HIS A 42 0.95 -2.54 -15.82
N HIS A 43 1.31 -3.81 -15.60
CA HIS A 43 2.49 -4.26 -14.87
C HIS A 43 2.40 -3.79 -13.41
N LEU A 44 2.11 -4.72 -12.49
CA LEU A 44 1.95 -4.40 -11.07
C LEU A 44 3.25 -3.75 -10.53
N GLN A 45 3.20 -2.45 -10.33
CA GLN A 45 4.39 -1.65 -10.00
C GLN A 45 4.07 -0.64 -8.90
N PHE A 46 4.96 -0.59 -7.91
CA PHE A 46 5.06 0.54 -6.99
C PHE A 46 5.96 1.60 -7.58
N GLU A 47 5.46 2.82 -7.59
CA GLU A 47 6.22 3.99 -8.00
C GLU A 47 6.25 5.00 -6.87
N PHE A 48 7.46 5.45 -6.56
CA PHE A 48 7.75 6.47 -5.57
C PHE A 48 8.35 7.65 -6.32
N HIS A 49 7.68 8.80 -6.27
CA HIS A 49 8.15 9.99 -6.97
C HIS A 49 7.75 11.26 -6.22
N GLN A 50 8.34 12.38 -6.61
CA GLN A 50 7.98 13.71 -6.14
C GLN A 50 7.63 14.56 -7.35
N ARG A 51 6.62 15.42 -7.22
CA ARG A 51 6.17 16.31 -8.30
C ARG A 51 5.79 17.68 -7.79
N ASN A 52 5.82 18.67 -8.66
CA ASN A 52 5.23 19.98 -8.40
C ASN A 52 3.70 19.88 -8.59
N THR A 53 2.93 20.44 -7.67
CA THR A 53 1.46 20.38 -7.67
C THR A 53 0.83 21.26 -8.76
N ALA A 54 1.51 22.33 -9.18
CA ALA A 54 1.02 23.28 -10.16
C ALA A 54 1.03 22.73 -11.60
N ASP A 55 2.02 21.90 -11.93
CA ASP A 55 2.25 21.42 -13.31
C ASP A 55 2.38 19.90 -13.44
N GLY A 56 2.51 19.17 -12.33
CA GLY A 56 2.66 17.72 -12.29
C GLY A 56 4.04 17.21 -12.71
N PHE A 57 5.01 18.08 -13.00
CA PHE A 57 6.35 17.65 -13.41
C PHE A 57 7.11 17.02 -12.25
N ARG A 58 7.81 15.92 -12.57
CA ARG A 58 8.63 15.20 -11.60
C ARG A 58 9.87 16.01 -11.26
N VAL A 59 10.19 16.04 -9.98
CA VAL A 59 11.40 16.64 -9.44
C VAL A 59 12.25 15.59 -8.74
N GLN A 60 13.53 15.90 -8.53
CA GLN A 60 14.43 15.01 -7.81
C GLN A 60 13.93 14.80 -6.38
N TRP A 61 13.83 13.53 -5.98
CA TRP A 61 13.55 13.15 -4.60
C TRP A 61 14.72 12.34 -4.06
N ASP A 62 15.40 12.89 -3.05
CA ASP A 62 16.50 12.22 -2.36
C ASP A 62 16.00 11.20 -1.33
N MET A 63 15.09 10.33 -1.78
CA MET A 63 14.59 9.23 -0.97
C MET A 63 15.68 8.16 -0.82
N PRO A 64 16.02 7.75 0.43
CA PRO A 64 16.88 6.62 0.64
C PRO A 64 16.25 5.34 0.05
N LYS A 65 17.00 4.59 -0.75
CA LYS A 65 16.55 3.31 -1.33
C LYS A 65 15.98 2.35 -0.28
N ALA A 66 16.58 2.31 0.91
CA ALA A 66 16.13 1.46 2.01
C ALA A 66 14.70 1.81 2.48
N ALA A 67 14.32 3.10 2.44
CA ALA A 67 12.96 3.52 2.81
C ALA A 67 11.92 2.99 1.82
N ALA A 68 12.21 3.08 0.51
CA ALA A 68 11.34 2.54 -0.53
C ALA A 68 11.17 1.02 -0.40
N LEU A 69 12.28 0.30 -0.21
CA LEU A 69 12.26 -1.16 -0.03
C LEU A 69 11.49 -1.57 1.23
N GLY A 70 11.72 -0.90 2.36
CA GLY A 70 10.99 -1.18 3.60
C GLY A 70 9.48 -0.97 3.46
N CYS A 71 9.05 0.01 2.68
CA CYS A 71 7.63 0.22 2.37
C CYS A 71 7.03 -0.96 1.58
N VAL A 72 7.75 -1.45 0.55
CA VAL A 72 7.30 -2.61 -0.25
C VAL A 72 7.27 -3.87 0.61
N GLU A 73 8.28 -4.12 1.43
CA GLU A 73 8.33 -5.27 2.36
C GLU A 73 7.17 -5.25 3.36
N ALA A 74 6.89 -4.09 3.96
CA ALA A 74 5.77 -3.93 4.88
C ALA A 74 4.44 -4.23 4.18
N LEU A 75 4.23 -3.71 2.97
CA LEU A 75 3.02 -3.99 2.21
C LEU A 75 2.87 -5.48 1.89
N VAL A 76 3.93 -6.14 1.42
CA VAL A 76 3.92 -7.59 1.13
C VAL A 76 3.59 -8.39 2.39
N ARG A 77 4.12 -7.99 3.54
CA ARG A 77 3.81 -8.61 4.84
C ARG A 77 2.33 -8.46 5.18
N GLU A 78 1.77 -7.25 5.09
CA GLU A 78 0.36 -7.01 5.39
C GLU A 78 -0.57 -7.74 4.41
N ALA A 79 -0.22 -7.77 3.12
CA ALA A 79 -0.98 -8.50 2.10
C ALA A 79 -1.03 -10.02 2.40
N LYS A 80 0.10 -10.61 2.84
CA LYS A 80 0.15 -12.01 3.28
C LYS A 80 -0.71 -12.26 4.50
N ALA A 81 -0.67 -11.37 5.49
CA ALA A 81 -1.48 -11.48 6.70
C ALA A 81 -2.99 -11.40 6.39
N ALA A 82 -3.38 -10.45 5.53
CA ALA A 82 -4.76 -10.31 5.08
C ALA A 82 -5.26 -11.53 4.30
N ALA A 83 -4.44 -12.05 3.38
CA ALA A 83 -4.77 -13.26 2.63
C ALA A 83 -4.94 -14.49 3.56
N LEU A 84 -4.05 -14.64 4.55
CA LEU A 84 -4.16 -15.70 5.54
C LEU A 84 -5.43 -15.57 6.37
N GLY A 85 -5.79 -14.36 6.82
CA GLY A 85 -7.03 -14.10 7.55
C GLY A 85 -8.29 -14.45 6.74
N CYS A 86 -8.32 -14.14 5.45
CA CYS A 86 -9.42 -14.56 4.57
C CYS A 86 -9.52 -16.09 4.46
N VAL A 87 -8.39 -16.79 4.33
CA VAL A 87 -8.37 -18.27 4.28
C VAL A 87 -8.86 -18.87 5.60
N GLU A 88 -8.44 -18.32 6.74
CA GLU A 88 -8.90 -18.77 8.06
C GLU A 88 -10.40 -18.56 8.25
N ALA A 89 -10.93 -17.40 7.83
CA ALA A 89 -12.36 -17.11 7.86
C ALA A 89 -13.15 -18.13 7.02
N LEU A 90 -12.68 -18.42 5.80
CA LEU A 90 -13.29 -19.41 4.91
C LEU A 90 -13.27 -20.82 5.53
N VAL A 91 -12.16 -21.22 6.16
CA VAL A 91 -12.03 -22.52 6.84
C VAL A 91 -12.98 -22.60 8.04
N ARG A 92 -13.14 -21.51 8.81
CA ARG A 92 -14.09 -21.45 9.93
C ARG A 92 -15.53 -21.60 9.45
N GLU A 93 -15.91 -20.90 8.38
CA GLU A 93 -17.23 -21.01 7.77
C GLU A 93 -17.50 -22.42 7.25
N ALA A 94 -16.54 -23.03 6.54
CA ALA A 94 -16.64 -24.40 6.07
C ALA A 94 -16.90 -25.38 7.23
N LYS A 95 -16.13 -25.25 8.32
CA LYS A 95 -16.32 -26.08 9.54
C LYS A 95 -17.69 -25.85 10.20
N ALA A 96 -18.17 -24.61 10.27
CA ALA A 96 -19.49 -24.30 10.82
C ALA A 96 -20.63 -24.97 10.04
N HIS A 97 -20.42 -25.19 8.74
CA HIS A 97 -21.34 -25.94 7.87
C HIS A 97 -21.03 -27.44 7.78
N GLY A 98 -20.19 -27.98 8.66
CA GLY A 98 -19.83 -29.41 8.69
C GLY A 98 -18.96 -29.86 7.51
N ARG A 99 -18.31 -28.93 6.79
CA ARG A 99 -17.44 -29.21 5.64
C ARG A 99 -15.98 -29.19 6.06
N GLN A 100 -15.19 -30.15 5.56
CA GLN A 100 -13.77 -30.24 5.85
C GLN A 100 -12.97 -29.84 4.60
N ALA A 101 -12.28 -28.70 4.67
CA ALA A 101 -11.36 -28.29 3.61
C ALA A 101 -10.00 -29.00 3.79
N THR A 102 -9.58 -29.77 2.80
CA THR A 102 -8.23 -30.38 2.78
C THR A 102 -7.28 -29.54 1.91
N HIS A 103 -5.98 -29.66 2.20
CA HIS A 103 -4.91 -28.77 1.75
C HIS A 103 -4.68 -28.71 0.22
N ASN A 104 -5.37 -29.54 -0.58
CA ASN A 104 -5.07 -29.75 -2.00
C ASN A 104 -6.28 -29.61 -2.95
N GLY A 105 -7.21 -28.70 -2.67
CA GLY A 105 -8.17 -28.23 -3.68
C GLY A 105 -9.22 -29.26 -4.12
N TRP A 106 -10.46 -28.99 -3.74
CA TRP A 106 -11.69 -29.57 -4.29
C TRP A 106 -11.85 -31.09 -4.18
N LEU A 107 -12.69 -31.52 -3.24
CA LEU A 107 -13.50 -32.72 -3.41
C LEU A 107 -14.76 -32.58 -2.54
N TRP A 108 -15.91 -32.41 -3.19
CA TRP A 108 -17.22 -32.61 -2.58
C TRP A 108 -17.54 -34.10 -2.62
N TYR A 109 -17.94 -34.67 -1.49
CA TYR A 109 -18.80 -35.85 -1.46
C TYR A 109 -19.78 -35.67 -0.32
N HIS A 110 -21.08 -35.85 -0.61
CA HIS A 110 -22.01 -36.55 0.27
C HIS A 110 -22.93 -37.41 -0.61
N LEU A 111 -23.13 -38.65 -0.15
CA LEU A 111 -24.23 -39.56 -0.48
C LEU A 111 -25.57 -38.92 -0.11
#